data_AF-A0A7Y6A573-F1
#
_entry.id   AF-A0A7Y6A573-F1
#
_cell.length_a   1.000
_cell.length_b   1.000
_cell.length_c   1.000
_cell.angle_alpha   90.00
_cell.angle_beta   90.00
_cell.angle_gamma   90.00
#
_symmetry.space_group_name_H-M   'P 1'
#
loop_
_entity.id
_entity.type
_entity.pdbx_description
1 polymer ?
#
loop_
_entity_poly.entity_id
_entity_poly.type
_entity_poly.pdbx_seq_one_letter_code
_entity_poly.pdbx_strand_id
1 'polypeptide(L)'
;MDLLTLALIGLVGGLITGISPCILPVLPVVFFAGGVQGARGRPATKVVSGGAGKGAAGSVGAMAQPSFLSGTRVATGTGTTSTGSALGGVAILEPPAEENEKRDTSSARRPYLVIAGLVTSFTLVTLVGTVLLNLLGLPQDLLRWAGIAVLALLGVGLLVPRFEEVLERPFQRLTPKRAPGAGRGGFVLGLGLGAVYVPCAGPVLAAITVAGATGSVGPGTVVLTVSFALGAAIPLLILALAGRRVAERIAAFRTHQRAIRAAGGVLMVALALALAFNLTDAIQRALPGYTEQLQARVAANETVREQLDLGGLVTDENRQLAECSNNSAELEDCGPAPAIRGIDTWLNTPDGAPVDLADLRGKVVLLDFWAYSCINCQRSVPHVTAWEEAYRDDGLVVIGVHTPEYAFERETRNVVDGAERLGITYPVAQDNAYATWTAYRNRYWPAHYLIDADGQIRQVSQGEGGYAQTETLIRELLTQADPGVTLGARTQVDDTTPVADVTQETFLSVSKKSNVSGEYREGESTYTLPEDQPADTVALGGTWTTDYQGATAGPDARLRLRYHAEVVQVVLGGTGAVTATVRDEDGTVVDRVELAVDGSPRAYALVDDDSVRSGTVELTAQSGVQVFSFTFG
;
A
#
# COMPACT_ATOMS: atom_id res chain seq x y z
N MET A 1 17.73 -9.38 7.59
CA MET A 1 17.66 -9.99 6.24
C MET A 1 18.98 -9.77 5.52
N ASP A 2 19.51 -10.80 4.87
CA ASP A 2 20.71 -10.64 4.04
C ASP A 2 20.44 -9.79 2.80
N LEU A 3 21.44 -8.99 2.40
CA LEU A 3 21.40 -8.14 1.20
C LEU A 3 21.04 -8.92 -0.08
N LEU A 4 21.42 -10.19 -0.13
CA LEU A 4 21.13 -11.09 -1.26
C LEU A 4 19.62 -11.41 -1.37
N THR A 5 18.96 -11.63 -0.23
CA THR A 5 17.53 -11.91 -0.17
C THR A 5 16.72 -10.69 -0.57
N LEU A 6 17.11 -9.50 -0.10
CA LEU A 6 16.51 -8.22 -0.51
C LEU A 6 16.67 -7.97 -2.02
N ALA A 7 17.85 -8.24 -2.57
CA ALA A 7 18.09 -8.10 -4.00
C ALA A 7 17.20 -9.06 -4.82
N LEU A 8 17.03 -10.31 -4.36
CA LEU A 8 16.19 -11.29 -5.04
C LEU A 8 14.71 -10.91 -5.00
N ILE A 9 14.21 -10.47 -3.83
CA ILE A 9 12.84 -9.97 -3.67
C ILE A 9 12.60 -8.78 -4.59
N GLY A 10 13.52 -7.81 -4.60
CA GLY A 10 13.45 -6.65 -5.49
C GLY A 10 13.39 -7.06 -6.96
N LEU A 11 14.31 -7.91 -7.41
CA LEU A 11 14.39 -8.36 -8.80
C LEU A 11 13.11 -9.09 -9.25
N VAL A 12 12.60 -10.01 -8.43
CA VAL A 12 11.37 -10.76 -8.73
C VAL A 12 10.15 -9.84 -8.72
N GLY A 13 10.04 -8.96 -7.73
CA GLY A 13 9.00 -7.94 -7.67
C GLY A 13 8.99 -7.06 -8.92
N GLY A 14 10.16 -6.56 -9.33
CA GLY A 14 10.30 -5.76 -10.54
C GLY A 14 9.91 -6.52 -11.80
N LEU A 15 10.31 -7.79 -11.94
CA LEU A 15 9.97 -8.63 -13.09
C LEU A 15 8.45 -8.83 -13.21
N ILE A 16 7.78 -9.09 -12.09
CA ILE A 16 6.31 -9.25 -12.03
C ILE A 16 5.63 -7.93 -12.37
N THR A 17 6.07 -6.82 -11.76
CA THR A 17 5.54 -5.48 -12.06
C THR A 17 5.69 -5.16 -13.54
N GLY A 18 6.81 -5.52 -14.18
CA GLY A 18 7.07 -5.32 -15.61
C GLY A 18 6.09 -6.01 -16.57
N ILE A 19 5.29 -6.97 -16.08
CA ILE A 19 4.26 -7.70 -16.83
C ILE A 19 2.84 -7.24 -16.42
N SER A 20 2.73 -6.30 -15.48
CA SER A 20 1.47 -5.83 -14.90
C SER A 20 0.51 -5.23 -15.93
N PRO A 21 -0.82 -5.42 -15.77
CA PRO A 21 -1.86 -4.79 -16.59
C PRO A 21 -1.72 -3.27 -16.73
N CYS A 22 -1.07 -2.59 -15.78
CA CYS A 22 -0.80 -1.15 -15.84
C CYS A 22 0.21 -0.74 -16.94
N ILE A 23 1.01 -1.67 -17.47
CA ILE A 23 2.07 -1.38 -18.46
C ILE A 23 1.60 -1.62 -19.89
N LEU A 24 0.66 -2.55 -20.08
CA LEU A 24 0.03 -2.86 -21.36
C LEU A 24 -0.43 -1.61 -22.16
N PRO A 25 -1.02 -0.57 -21.53
CA PRO A 25 -1.43 0.66 -22.22
C PRO A 25 -0.27 1.53 -22.72
N VAL A 26 0.90 1.44 -22.09
CA VAL A 26 2.10 2.23 -22.42
C VAL A 26 2.92 1.58 -23.54
N LEU A 27 2.74 0.27 -23.74
CA LEU A 27 3.47 -0.51 -24.74
C LEU A 27 3.48 0.14 -26.13
N PRO A 28 2.35 0.60 -26.71
CA PRO A 28 2.37 1.21 -28.04
C PRO A 28 3.36 2.37 -28.16
N VAL A 29 3.48 3.21 -27.13
CA VAL A 29 4.40 4.36 -27.13
C VAL A 29 5.85 3.89 -27.15
N VAL A 30 6.19 2.84 -26.39
CA VAL A 30 7.53 2.24 -26.37
C VAL A 30 7.85 1.58 -27.72
N PHE A 31 6.90 0.86 -28.32
CA PHE A 31 7.02 0.30 -29.67
C PHE A 31 7.25 1.40 -30.73
N PHE A 32 6.55 2.54 -30.63
CA PHE A 32 6.69 3.65 -31.59
C PHE A 32 7.98 4.46 -31.39
N ALA A 33 8.42 4.69 -30.15
CA ALA A 33 9.70 5.34 -29.89
C ALA A 33 10.89 4.52 -30.42
N GLY A 34 10.77 3.18 -30.41
CA GLY A 34 11.75 2.27 -31.02
C GLY A 34 11.71 2.22 -32.55
N GLY A 35 10.56 2.45 -33.18
CA GLY A 35 10.36 2.28 -34.63
C GLY A 35 10.39 3.57 -35.48
N VAL A 36 10.07 4.73 -34.92
CA VAL A 36 9.75 5.94 -35.72
C VAL A 36 10.99 6.71 -36.23
N GLN A 37 12.20 6.42 -35.74
CA GLN A 37 13.40 7.15 -36.19
C GLN A 37 14.21 6.43 -37.28
N GLY A 38 13.86 5.19 -37.66
CA GLY A 38 14.48 4.47 -38.78
C GLY A 38 14.00 4.93 -40.17
N ALA A 39 12.95 5.74 -40.25
CA ALA A 39 12.29 6.12 -41.50
C ALA A 39 12.36 7.62 -41.83
N ARG A 40 13.43 8.31 -41.44
CA ARG A 40 13.84 9.59 -42.06
C ARG A 40 15.13 9.40 -42.88
N GLY A 41 15.09 8.45 -43.80
CA GLY A 41 15.98 8.42 -44.96
C GLY A 41 15.61 9.57 -45.90
N ARG A 42 16.55 10.47 -46.14
CA ARG A 42 16.43 11.67 -46.99
C ARG A 42 15.82 11.34 -48.36
N PRO A 43 14.94 12.18 -48.94
CA PRO A 43 14.67 12.08 -50.36
C PRO A 43 15.95 12.46 -51.12
N ALA A 44 16.41 11.58 -51.99
CA ALA A 44 17.55 11.81 -52.86
C ALA A 44 17.24 12.94 -53.85
N THR A 45 17.64 14.16 -53.52
CA THR A 45 17.80 15.23 -54.51
C THR A 45 19.26 15.22 -54.95
N LYS A 46 19.49 14.75 -56.18
CA LYS A 46 20.74 15.01 -56.91
C LYS A 46 20.90 16.53 -57.01
N VAL A 47 21.97 17.06 -56.42
CA VAL A 47 22.46 18.40 -56.73
C VAL A 47 23.91 18.26 -57.15
N VAL A 48 24.13 18.60 -58.41
CA VAL A 48 25.41 18.79 -59.07
C VAL A 48 26.22 19.85 -58.32
N SER A 49 27.52 19.59 -58.13
CA SER A 49 28.47 20.53 -57.54
C SER A 49 28.59 21.79 -58.39
N GLY A 50 28.48 22.95 -57.74
CA GLY A 50 28.74 24.25 -58.33
C GLY A 50 29.27 25.24 -57.29
N GLY A 51 30.58 25.50 -57.38
CA GLY A 51 31.33 26.72 -57.05
C GLY A 51 30.93 27.64 -55.87
N ALA A 52 31.95 27.88 -55.04
CA ALA A 52 32.24 29.04 -54.19
C ALA A 52 31.56 30.39 -54.50
N GLY A 53 31.20 31.14 -53.44
CA GLY A 53 30.90 32.57 -53.52
C GLY A 53 30.43 33.20 -52.20
N LYS A 54 31.09 34.30 -51.79
CA LYS A 54 30.85 35.12 -50.60
C LYS A 54 29.56 35.97 -50.71
N GLY A 55 29.00 36.41 -49.57
CA GLY A 55 28.40 37.75 -49.44
C GLY A 55 26.97 37.90 -48.87
N ALA A 56 26.90 38.59 -47.72
CA ALA A 56 25.96 39.65 -47.32
C ALA A 56 24.41 39.49 -47.34
N ALA A 57 23.83 39.70 -46.14
CA ALA A 57 22.77 40.66 -45.73
C ALA A 57 21.41 40.84 -46.48
N GLY A 58 20.35 41.06 -45.68
CA GLY A 58 19.07 41.71 -46.05
C GLY A 58 17.85 40.77 -45.94
N SER A 59 17.06 40.77 -44.86
CA SER A 59 15.95 41.69 -44.51
C SER A 59 14.61 41.43 -45.23
N VAL A 60 13.60 41.05 -44.42
CA VAL A 60 12.19 41.51 -44.42
C VAL A 60 11.22 41.05 -45.53
N GLY A 61 10.19 40.32 -45.09
CA GLY A 61 8.78 40.69 -45.29
C GLY A 61 8.04 40.14 -46.49
N ALA A 62 6.97 39.37 -46.24
CA ALA A 62 5.58 39.76 -46.55
C ALA A 62 4.63 38.55 -46.52
N MET A 63 3.53 38.71 -45.79
CA MET A 63 2.31 37.90 -45.91
C MET A 63 1.58 38.25 -47.23
N ALA A 64 0.91 37.26 -47.83
CA ALA A 64 -0.49 37.37 -48.28
C ALA A 64 -1.00 36.03 -48.84
N GLN A 65 -1.91 35.45 -48.06
CA GLN A 65 -3.21 34.81 -48.36
C GLN A 65 -3.67 34.41 -49.80
N PRO A 66 -4.71 33.52 -49.88
CA PRO A 66 -4.83 32.43 -50.85
C PRO A 66 -5.90 32.65 -51.92
N SER A 67 -5.98 31.75 -52.89
CA SER A 67 -7.08 31.68 -53.85
C SER A 67 -7.56 30.23 -54.07
N PHE A 68 -8.82 30.04 -53.69
CA PHE A 68 -9.69 28.91 -53.97
C PHE A 68 -9.97 28.75 -55.49
N LEU A 69 -10.17 27.49 -55.90
CA LEU A 69 -11.04 26.98 -56.98
C LEU A 69 -10.91 27.54 -58.42
N SER A 70 -10.35 26.71 -59.30
CA SER A 70 -10.78 26.49 -60.69
C SER A 70 -10.13 25.16 -61.12
N GLY A 71 -10.85 24.13 -61.53
CA GLY A 71 -11.79 24.14 -62.65
C GLY A 71 -11.13 23.39 -63.81
N THR A 72 -11.38 22.08 -63.86
CA THR A 72 -11.48 21.19 -65.04
C THR A 72 -10.81 21.63 -66.35
N ARG A 73 -9.94 20.77 -66.91
CA ARG A 73 -9.90 20.50 -68.36
C ARG A 73 -9.26 19.13 -68.66
N VAL A 74 -10.01 18.36 -69.45
CA VAL A 74 -9.65 17.10 -70.13
C VAL A 74 -9.22 17.45 -71.57
N ALA A 75 -8.21 16.75 -72.10
CA ALA A 75 -7.98 16.44 -73.52
C ALA A 75 -6.68 15.58 -73.61
N THR A 76 -6.71 14.27 -73.87
CA THR A 76 -6.80 13.53 -75.15
C THR A 76 -5.57 13.61 -76.07
N GLY A 77 -5.09 12.43 -76.51
CA GLY A 77 -4.27 12.22 -77.73
C GLY A 77 -2.96 11.46 -77.48
N THR A 78 -2.91 10.13 -77.67
CA THR A 78 -2.35 9.43 -78.87
C THR A 78 -0.89 9.79 -79.14
N GLY A 79 0.12 8.93 -79.18
CA GLY A 79 0.25 7.48 -79.29
C GLY A 79 1.43 7.23 -80.24
N THR A 80 2.43 6.41 -79.87
CA THR A 80 3.34 5.75 -80.84
C THR A 80 4.23 4.71 -80.18
N THR A 81 4.40 3.64 -80.94
CA THR A 81 5.07 2.35 -80.76
C THR A 81 6.57 2.42 -81.06
N SER A 82 7.39 1.65 -80.33
CA SER A 82 8.61 0.95 -80.82
C SER A 82 9.21 0.11 -79.66
N THR A 83 8.96 -1.20 -79.54
CA THR A 83 9.75 -2.34 -80.06
C THR A 83 11.24 -2.12 -80.30
N GLY A 84 12.08 -2.90 -79.59
CA GLY A 84 13.14 -3.68 -80.26
C GLY A 84 14.55 -3.68 -79.63
N SER A 85 14.97 -4.89 -79.22
CA SER A 85 16.35 -5.42 -79.06
C SER A 85 17.25 -4.88 -77.94
N ALA A 86 17.63 -5.67 -76.93
CA ALA A 86 18.34 -6.97 -76.91
C ALA A 86 19.86 -6.85 -77.16
N LEU A 87 20.62 -7.23 -76.13
CA LEU A 87 21.96 -7.83 -76.06
C LEU A 87 22.16 -8.10 -74.55
N GLY A 88 22.31 -9.31 -74.01
CA GLY A 88 23.02 -10.47 -74.51
C GLY A 88 24.44 -10.49 -73.93
N GLY A 89 24.62 -11.02 -72.71
CA GLY A 89 25.95 -11.16 -72.11
C GLY A 89 25.89 -11.72 -70.68
N VAL A 90 26.15 -13.02 -70.53
CA VAL A 90 26.28 -13.74 -69.25
C VAL A 90 27.74 -13.75 -68.81
N ALA A 91 27.92 -13.62 -67.50
CA ALA A 91 29.09 -13.90 -66.66
C ALA A 91 30.33 -12.98 -66.81
N ILE A 92 30.74 -12.38 -65.68
CA ILE A 92 31.89 -12.84 -64.87
C ILE A 92 31.74 -12.22 -63.46
N LEU A 93 31.88 -13.09 -62.46
CA LEU A 93 32.03 -12.74 -61.05
C LEU A 93 33.43 -12.15 -60.84
N GLU A 94 33.51 -10.89 -60.42
CA GLU A 94 34.72 -10.35 -59.79
C GLU A 94 34.31 -9.40 -58.64
N PRO A 95 34.90 -9.53 -57.45
CA PRO A 95 34.35 -8.95 -56.23
C PRO A 95 34.78 -7.48 -56.11
N PRO A 96 33.86 -6.51 -55.91
CA PRO A 96 34.27 -5.19 -55.51
C PRO A 96 34.48 -5.20 -53.99
N ALA A 97 35.76 -5.11 -53.64
CA ALA A 97 36.34 -4.36 -52.54
C ALA A 97 35.50 -4.23 -51.25
N GLU A 98 36.05 -4.79 -50.18
CA GLU A 98 35.73 -4.44 -48.80
C GLU A 98 35.91 -2.93 -48.56
N GLU A 99 34.90 -2.13 -48.87
CA GLU A 99 34.69 -0.88 -48.15
C GLU A 99 34.10 -1.24 -46.80
N ASN A 100 34.94 -1.09 -45.78
CA ASN A 100 34.61 -1.08 -44.36
C ASN A 100 33.45 -0.10 -44.09
N GLU A 101 32.22 -0.51 -44.36
CA GLU A 101 31.04 0.15 -43.82
C GLU A 101 31.05 -0.17 -42.33
N LYS A 102 31.65 0.75 -41.55
CA LYS A 102 31.59 0.79 -40.09
C LYS A 102 30.14 0.59 -39.68
N ARG A 103 29.78 -0.66 -39.37
CA ARG A 103 28.50 -1.02 -38.79
C ARG A 103 28.38 -0.22 -37.51
N ASP A 104 27.55 0.81 -37.57
CA ASP A 104 27.42 1.82 -36.53
C ASP A 104 27.06 1.14 -35.20
N THR A 105 28.07 0.92 -34.35
CA THR A 105 27.95 0.29 -33.03
C THR A 105 27.06 1.13 -32.09
N SER A 106 26.67 2.33 -32.53
CA SER A 106 25.67 3.19 -31.89
C SER A 106 24.25 2.58 -31.89
N SER A 107 23.91 1.66 -32.80
CA SER A 107 22.54 1.08 -32.84
C SER A 107 22.29 -0.01 -31.81
N ALA A 108 23.31 -0.72 -31.35
CA ALA A 108 23.16 -1.86 -30.43
C ALA A 108 23.16 -1.42 -28.96
N ARG A 109 23.79 -0.28 -28.64
CA ARG A 109 23.90 0.24 -27.26
C ARG A 109 22.70 1.10 -26.82
N ARG A 110 21.85 1.52 -27.76
CA ARG A 110 20.68 2.39 -27.45
C ARG A 110 19.69 1.78 -26.46
N PRO A 111 19.26 0.50 -26.56
CA PRO A 111 18.33 -0.09 -25.60
C PRO A 111 18.90 -0.10 -24.17
N TYR A 112 20.19 -0.42 -24.04
CA TYR A 112 20.90 -0.39 -22.75
C TYR A 112 21.00 1.03 -22.17
N LEU A 113 21.20 2.05 -23.02
CA LEU A 113 21.23 3.45 -22.59
C LEU A 113 19.84 3.97 -22.16
N VAL A 114 18.75 3.50 -22.79
CA VAL A 114 17.38 3.80 -22.36
C VAL A 114 17.10 3.19 -20.99
N ILE A 115 17.50 1.94 -20.78
CA ILE A 115 17.33 1.24 -19.50
C ILE A 115 18.14 1.89 -18.40
N ALA A 116 19.40 2.25 -18.68
CA ALA A 116 20.21 2.99 -17.73
C ALA A 116 19.53 4.32 -17.33
N GLY A 117 18.97 5.07 -18.29
CA GLY A 117 18.22 6.29 -18.01
C GLY A 117 16.96 6.03 -17.18
N LEU A 118 16.21 4.97 -17.48
CA LEU A 118 15.00 4.59 -16.76
C LEU A 118 15.30 4.20 -15.30
N VAL A 119 16.29 3.33 -15.09
CA VAL A 119 16.73 2.91 -13.75
C VAL A 119 17.25 4.10 -12.96
N THR A 120 18.10 4.94 -13.57
CA THR A 120 18.64 6.12 -12.87
C THR A 120 17.54 7.13 -12.50
N SER A 121 16.62 7.45 -13.40
CA SER A 121 15.54 8.39 -13.07
C SER A 121 14.56 7.82 -12.07
N PHE A 122 14.20 6.55 -12.19
CA PHE A 122 13.26 5.91 -11.29
C PHE A 122 13.81 5.87 -9.87
N THR A 123 15.06 5.43 -9.71
CA THR A 123 15.73 5.39 -8.40
C THR A 123 15.91 6.80 -7.83
N LEU A 124 16.33 7.77 -8.65
CA LEU A 124 16.53 9.15 -8.21
C LEU A 124 15.21 9.84 -7.79
N VAL A 125 14.18 9.77 -8.64
CA VAL A 125 12.87 10.40 -8.36
C VAL A 125 12.20 9.77 -7.15
N THR A 126 12.29 8.44 -6.99
CA THR A 126 11.68 7.74 -5.86
C THR A 126 12.41 8.09 -4.55
N LEU A 127 13.74 8.02 -4.51
CA LEU A 127 14.50 8.34 -3.29
C LEU A 127 14.43 9.83 -2.94
N VAL A 128 14.65 10.72 -3.91
CA VAL A 128 14.65 12.17 -3.68
C VAL A 128 13.24 12.67 -3.39
N GLY A 129 12.22 12.16 -4.09
CA GLY A 129 10.83 12.54 -3.88
C GLY A 129 10.35 12.23 -2.46
N THR A 130 10.61 11.02 -1.98
CA THR A 130 10.24 10.59 -0.62
C THR A 130 10.96 11.40 0.45
N VAL A 131 12.26 11.62 0.29
CA VAL A 131 13.04 12.44 1.25
C VAL A 131 12.57 13.90 1.27
N LEU A 132 12.29 14.47 0.10
CA LEU A 132 11.86 15.87 -0.01
C LEU A 132 10.48 16.09 0.62
N LEU A 133 9.54 15.16 0.45
CA LEU A 133 8.21 15.30 1.03
C LEU A 133 8.20 15.12 2.53
N ASN A 134 9.05 14.22 3.04
CA ASN A 134 9.22 14.04 4.47
C ASN A 134 9.81 15.30 5.12
N LEU A 135 10.77 15.94 4.47
CA LEU A 135 11.35 17.22 4.91
C LEU A 135 10.36 18.41 4.84
N LEU A 136 9.38 18.36 3.94
CA LEU A 136 8.38 19.41 3.76
C LEU A 136 7.05 19.16 4.51
N GLY A 137 6.90 18.01 5.19
CA GLY A 137 5.67 17.66 5.93
C GLY A 137 4.41 17.56 5.06
N LEU A 138 4.55 17.25 3.78
CA LEU A 138 3.42 17.19 2.84
C LEU A 138 2.79 15.77 2.83
N PRO A 139 1.45 15.67 2.72
CA PRO A 139 0.76 14.37 2.74
C PRO A 139 1.19 13.48 1.57
N GLN A 140 1.39 12.18 1.84
CA GLN A 140 1.85 11.20 0.84
C GLN A 140 0.88 11.05 -0.35
N ASP A 141 -0.40 11.36 -0.15
CA ASP A 141 -1.40 11.43 -1.21
C ASP A 141 -1.06 12.45 -2.31
N LEU A 142 -0.26 13.47 -2.01
CA LEU A 142 0.15 14.47 -3.00
C LEU A 142 0.97 13.85 -4.14
N LEU A 143 1.85 12.88 -3.86
CA LEU A 143 2.59 12.16 -4.90
C LEU A 143 1.67 11.32 -5.76
N ARG A 144 0.70 10.66 -5.13
CA ARG A 144 -0.28 9.81 -5.80
C ARG A 144 -1.10 10.64 -6.79
N TRP A 145 -1.66 11.75 -6.32
CA TRP A 145 -2.44 12.68 -7.16
C TRP A 145 -1.58 13.37 -8.22
N ALA A 146 -0.34 13.76 -7.92
CA ALA A 146 0.58 14.31 -8.91
C ALA A 146 0.90 13.28 -10.02
N GLY A 147 1.14 12.02 -9.66
CA GLY A 147 1.37 10.93 -10.60
C GLY A 147 0.15 10.65 -11.50
N ILE A 148 -1.04 10.61 -10.91
CA ILE A 148 -2.31 10.44 -11.65
C ILE A 148 -2.54 11.63 -12.61
N ALA A 149 -2.30 12.85 -12.16
CA ALA A 149 -2.44 14.06 -12.98
C ALA A 149 -1.47 14.03 -14.19
N VAL A 150 -0.22 13.65 -13.97
CA VAL A 150 0.77 13.49 -15.06
C VAL A 150 0.34 12.39 -16.03
N LEU A 151 -0.12 11.26 -15.53
CA LEU A 151 -0.56 10.13 -16.36
C LEU A 151 -1.79 10.48 -17.20
N ALA A 152 -2.77 11.19 -16.61
CA ALA A 152 -3.94 11.71 -17.30
C ALA A 152 -3.54 12.74 -18.39
N LEU A 153 -2.64 13.68 -18.09
CA LEU A 153 -2.15 14.66 -19.05
C LEU A 153 -1.45 14.01 -20.25
N LEU A 154 -0.64 12.98 -20.01
CA LEU A 154 0.01 12.20 -21.08
C LEU A 154 -1.01 11.42 -21.92
N GLY A 155 -2.00 10.78 -21.27
CA GLY A 155 -3.07 10.07 -21.96
C GLY A 155 -3.90 10.99 -22.86
N VAL A 156 -4.27 12.18 -22.37
CA VAL A 156 -4.97 13.21 -23.15
C VAL A 156 -4.09 13.75 -24.28
N GLY A 157 -2.79 13.92 -24.05
CA GLY A 157 -1.83 14.31 -25.08
C GLY A 157 -1.72 13.32 -26.25
N LEU A 158 -1.87 12.02 -25.98
CA LEU A 158 -1.92 10.99 -27.03
C LEU A 158 -3.24 11.01 -27.82
N LEU A 159 -4.34 11.49 -27.22
CA LEU A 159 -5.65 11.62 -27.85
C LEU A 159 -5.75 12.87 -28.73
N VAL A 160 -5.15 13.98 -28.28
CA VAL A 160 -5.22 15.30 -28.93
C VAL A 160 -3.79 15.76 -29.29
N PRO A 161 -3.31 15.54 -30.53
CA PRO A 161 -1.94 15.89 -30.93
C PRO A 161 -1.62 17.40 -30.88
N ARG A 162 -2.65 18.26 -30.84
CA ARG A 162 -2.50 19.71 -30.63
C ARG A 162 -2.10 20.08 -29.19
N PHE A 163 -2.42 19.22 -28.22
CA PHE A 163 -2.13 19.43 -26.80
C PHE A 163 -0.65 19.14 -26.48
N GLU A 164 -0.04 18.18 -27.18
CA GLU A 164 1.38 17.84 -27.09
C GLU A 164 2.29 19.05 -27.41
N GLU A 165 1.96 19.83 -28.45
CA GLU A 165 2.70 21.05 -28.80
C GLU A 165 2.61 22.16 -27.73
N VAL A 166 1.52 22.21 -26.95
CA VAL A 166 1.35 23.19 -25.86
C VAL A 166 2.14 22.77 -24.63
N LEU A 167 2.15 21.47 -24.32
CA LEU A 167 2.87 20.89 -23.19
C LEU A 167 4.39 20.92 -23.40
N GLU A 168 4.87 20.76 -24.64
CA GLU A 168 6.30 20.79 -24.96
C GLU A 168 6.92 22.20 -24.97
N ARG A 169 6.13 23.27 -25.22
CA ARG A 169 6.63 24.67 -25.28
C ARG A 169 7.50 25.11 -24.09
N PRO A 170 7.14 24.83 -22.82
CA PRO A 170 8.00 25.16 -21.68
C PRO A 170 9.29 24.33 -21.64
N PHE A 171 9.24 23.03 -21.99
CA PHE A 171 10.41 22.15 -21.97
C PHE A 171 11.37 22.40 -23.14
N GLN A 172 10.88 22.84 -24.29
CA GLN A 172 11.70 23.24 -25.42
C GLN A 172 12.59 24.46 -25.11
N ARG A 173 12.26 25.27 -24.09
CA ARG A 173 13.13 26.34 -23.58
C ARG A 173 14.30 25.83 -22.74
N LEU A 174 14.11 24.70 -22.06
CA LEU A 174 15.11 24.03 -21.21
C LEU A 174 15.97 23.02 -21.97
N THR A 175 15.56 22.63 -23.18
CA THR A 175 16.29 21.66 -23.99
C THR A 175 17.43 22.35 -24.76
N PRO A 176 18.71 21.99 -24.56
CA PRO A 176 19.81 22.64 -25.24
C PRO A 176 19.73 22.42 -26.75
N LYS A 177 19.71 23.52 -27.53
CA LYS A 177 19.53 23.58 -28.99
C LYS A 177 20.61 22.87 -29.84
N ARG A 178 21.50 22.09 -29.23
CA ARG A 178 22.50 21.25 -29.89
C ARG A 178 22.56 19.89 -29.19
N ALA A 179 21.79 18.92 -29.65
CA ALA A 179 21.99 17.52 -29.28
C ALA A 179 22.79 16.82 -30.40
N PRO A 180 24.11 16.59 -30.22
CA PRO A 180 24.89 15.81 -31.16
C PRO A 180 24.71 14.31 -30.89
N GLY A 181 24.51 13.53 -31.95
CA GLY A 181 24.74 12.08 -31.98
C GLY A 181 23.63 11.23 -31.37
N ALA A 182 23.16 10.27 -32.17
CA ALA A 182 22.05 9.36 -31.88
C ALA A 182 22.30 8.34 -30.74
N GLY A 183 23.27 8.58 -29.85
CA GLY A 183 23.55 7.78 -28.64
C GLY A 183 22.96 8.36 -27.34
N ARG A 184 22.88 9.70 -27.19
CA ARG A 184 22.39 10.35 -25.95
C ARG A 184 20.87 10.49 -25.86
N GLY A 185 20.17 10.41 -26.99
CA GLY A 185 18.70 10.50 -27.03
C GLY A 185 18.01 9.36 -26.27
N GLY A 186 18.61 8.17 -26.23
CA GLY A 186 18.05 7.03 -25.49
C GLY A 186 18.05 7.25 -23.99
N PHE A 187 19.12 7.80 -23.42
CA PHE A 187 19.21 8.07 -21.98
C PHE A 187 18.21 9.15 -21.53
N VAL A 188 18.07 10.24 -22.29
CA VAL A 188 17.10 11.31 -21.99
C VAL A 188 15.66 10.81 -22.11
N LEU A 189 15.38 9.98 -23.11
CA LEU A 189 14.08 9.32 -23.24
C LEU A 189 13.81 8.37 -22.05
N GLY A 190 14.82 7.61 -21.63
CA GLY A 190 14.76 6.75 -20.45
C GLY A 190 14.50 7.53 -19.16
N LEU A 191 15.13 8.70 -19.00
CA LEU A 191 14.87 9.58 -17.85
C LEU A 191 13.41 10.03 -17.79
N GLY A 192 12.83 10.44 -18.92
CA GLY A 192 11.42 10.84 -18.97
C GLY A 192 10.46 9.70 -18.66
N LEU A 193 10.75 8.49 -19.16
CA LEU A 193 9.91 7.30 -18.92
C LEU A 193 9.97 6.79 -17.48
N GLY A 194 11.13 6.92 -16.80
CA GLY A 194 11.29 6.47 -15.42
C GLY A 194 10.42 7.24 -14.42
N ALA A 195 10.26 8.55 -14.59
CA ALA A 195 9.41 9.38 -13.72
C ALA A 195 7.90 9.04 -13.87
N VAL A 196 7.46 8.72 -15.08
CA VAL A 196 6.06 8.36 -15.38
C VAL A 196 5.70 6.96 -14.84
N TYR A 197 6.70 6.11 -14.66
CA TYR A 197 6.51 4.72 -14.23
C TYR A 197 6.25 4.56 -12.72
N VAL A 198 6.63 5.55 -11.91
CA VAL A 198 6.48 5.56 -10.44
C VAL A 198 5.05 5.26 -9.96
N PRO A 199 3.99 5.96 -10.43
CA PRO A 199 2.61 5.69 -9.98
C PRO A 199 2.06 4.32 -10.38
N CYS A 200 2.71 3.60 -11.29
CA CYS A 200 2.25 2.29 -11.78
C CYS A 200 2.97 1.10 -11.10
N ALA A 201 3.89 1.36 -10.17
CA ALA A 201 4.77 0.35 -9.60
C ALA A 201 4.16 -0.49 -8.46
N GLY A 202 2.87 -0.30 -8.14
CA GLY A 202 2.09 -1.19 -7.27
C GLY A 202 2.51 -1.22 -5.79
N PRO A 203 1.99 -2.21 -5.02
CA PRO A 203 2.22 -2.32 -3.56
C PRO A 203 3.69 -2.45 -3.15
N VAL A 204 4.55 -2.95 -4.05
CA VAL A 204 5.99 -3.12 -3.80
C VAL A 204 6.69 -1.75 -3.69
N LEU A 205 6.30 -0.77 -4.51
CA LEU A 205 6.84 0.58 -4.39
C LEU A 205 6.31 1.28 -3.13
N ALA A 206 5.09 0.96 -2.69
CA ALA A 206 4.58 1.44 -1.40
C ALA A 206 5.45 0.92 -0.25
N ALA A 207 5.81 -0.38 -0.24
CA ALA A 207 6.73 -0.94 0.75
C ALA A 207 8.13 -0.29 0.71
N ILE A 208 8.67 -0.01 -0.48
CA ILE A 208 9.96 0.69 -0.63
C ILE A 208 9.86 2.15 -0.16
N THR A 209 8.75 2.82 -0.44
CA THR A 209 8.50 4.21 -0.03
C THR A 209 8.34 4.31 1.48
N VAL A 210 7.62 3.37 2.09
CA VAL A 210 7.48 3.23 3.55
C VAL A 210 8.84 2.95 4.18
N ALA A 211 9.62 2.01 3.64
CA ALA A 211 10.98 1.72 4.10
C ALA A 211 11.98 2.88 3.87
N GLY A 212 11.68 3.80 2.95
CA GLY A 212 12.45 5.04 2.74
C GLY A 212 12.00 6.19 3.62
N ALA A 213 10.73 6.21 4.03
CA ALA A 213 10.14 7.23 4.90
C ALA A 213 10.57 7.07 6.37
N THR A 214 10.97 5.86 6.80
CA THR A 214 11.52 5.57 8.14
C THR A 214 12.92 6.17 8.40
N GLY A 215 13.42 7.06 7.54
CA GLY A 215 14.56 7.93 7.84
C GLY A 215 15.95 7.31 7.75
N SER A 216 16.06 5.98 7.58
CA SER A 216 17.34 5.32 7.30
C SER A 216 17.40 4.86 5.84
N VAL A 217 17.96 5.70 4.96
CA VAL A 217 18.36 5.26 3.61
C VAL A 217 19.58 4.35 3.75
N GLY A 218 19.35 3.15 4.28
CA GLY A 218 20.37 2.13 4.47
C GLY A 218 20.76 1.45 3.16
N PRO A 219 21.88 0.70 3.14
CA PRO A 219 22.31 -0.08 1.98
C PRO A 219 21.23 -1.04 1.47
N GLY A 220 20.38 -1.56 2.37
CA GLY A 220 19.26 -2.44 2.05
C GLY A 220 18.21 -1.80 1.15
N THR A 221 17.76 -0.57 1.44
CA THR A 221 16.76 0.15 0.66
C THR A 221 17.29 0.50 -0.73
N VAL A 222 18.56 0.89 -0.83
CA VAL A 222 19.21 1.18 -2.11
C VAL A 222 19.32 -0.09 -2.96
N VAL A 223 19.77 -1.21 -2.37
CA VAL A 223 19.89 -2.49 -3.08
C VAL A 223 18.54 -3.02 -3.52
N LEU A 224 17.51 -2.90 -2.68
CA LEU A 224 16.14 -3.28 -3.01
C LEU A 224 15.60 -2.44 -4.19
N THR A 225 15.75 -1.12 -4.13
CA THR A 225 15.27 -0.19 -5.17
C THR A 225 15.97 -0.41 -6.51
N VAL A 226 17.30 -0.57 -6.50
CA VAL A 226 18.09 -0.85 -7.71
C VAL A 226 17.74 -2.21 -8.30
N SER A 227 17.62 -3.24 -7.46
CA SER A 227 17.26 -4.59 -7.90
C SER A 227 15.85 -4.62 -8.49
N PHE A 228 14.90 -3.90 -7.89
CA PHE A 228 13.55 -3.72 -8.41
C PHE A 228 13.54 -3.03 -9.77
N ALA A 229 14.26 -1.90 -9.90
CA ALA A 229 14.36 -1.18 -11.16
C ALA A 229 14.98 -2.03 -12.28
N LEU A 230 16.00 -2.84 -11.95
CA LEU A 230 16.59 -3.80 -12.89
C LEU A 230 15.60 -4.91 -13.28
N GLY A 231 14.86 -5.44 -12.32
CA GLY A 231 13.82 -6.44 -12.56
C GLY A 231 12.74 -5.95 -13.53
N ALA A 232 12.24 -4.73 -13.31
CA ALA A 232 11.24 -4.10 -14.18
C ALA A 232 11.76 -3.76 -15.58
N ALA A 233 13.06 -3.50 -15.70
CA ALA A 233 13.69 -3.19 -16.99
C ALA A 233 13.79 -4.41 -17.92
N ILE A 234 13.85 -5.64 -17.39
CA ILE A 234 14.07 -6.85 -18.19
C ILE A 234 12.88 -7.14 -19.14
N PRO A 235 11.61 -7.17 -18.70
CA PRO A 235 10.47 -7.36 -19.61
C PRO A 235 10.36 -6.24 -20.65
N LEU A 236 10.61 -4.99 -20.24
CA LEU A 236 10.60 -3.84 -21.14
C LEU A 236 11.67 -3.94 -22.23
N LEU A 237 12.87 -4.45 -21.89
CA LEU A 237 13.93 -4.70 -22.87
C LEU A 237 13.51 -5.78 -23.88
N ILE A 238 12.93 -6.88 -23.39
CA ILE A 238 12.48 -7.98 -24.25
C ILE A 238 11.41 -7.48 -25.22
N LEU A 239 10.42 -6.72 -24.75
CA LEU A 239 9.37 -6.16 -25.59
C LEU A 239 9.90 -5.11 -26.58
N ALA A 240 10.82 -4.23 -26.16
CA ALA A 240 11.44 -3.25 -27.05
C ALA A 240 12.22 -3.93 -28.20
N LEU A 241 12.94 -5.01 -27.90
CA LEU A 241 13.68 -5.78 -28.91
C LEU A 241 12.74 -6.58 -29.83
N ALA A 242 11.69 -7.19 -29.28
CA ALA A 242 10.66 -7.89 -30.04
C ALA A 242 9.93 -6.94 -31.00
N GLY A 243 9.63 -5.73 -30.53
CA GLY A 243 8.96 -4.69 -31.31
C GLY A 243 9.70 -4.21 -32.53
N ARG A 244 11.01 -4.09 -32.42
CA ARG A 244 11.85 -3.72 -33.57
C ARG A 244 11.76 -4.76 -34.68
N ARG A 245 11.76 -6.07 -34.34
CA ARG A 245 11.62 -7.16 -35.33
C ARG A 245 10.23 -7.23 -35.96
N VAL A 246 9.18 -6.93 -35.19
CA VAL A 246 7.80 -6.97 -35.67
C VAL A 246 7.47 -5.75 -36.53
N ALA A 247 7.93 -4.56 -36.14
CA ALA A 247 7.73 -3.32 -36.89
C ALA A 247 8.43 -3.33 -38.26
N GLU A 248 9.57 -4.00 -38.38
CA GLU A 248 10.29 -4.18 -39.65
C GLU A 248 9.58 -5.17 -40.60
N ARG A 249 8.80 -6.14 -40.07
CA ARG A 249 8.14 -7.18 -40.87
C ARG A 249 6.71 -6.86 -41.30
N ILE A 250 5.96 -6.04 -40.55
CA ILE A 250 4.52 -5.88 -40.77
C ILE A 250 4.19 -4.48 -41.31
N ALA A 251 3.99 -4.37 -42.62
CA ALA A 251 3.60 -3.11 -43.27
C ALA A 251 2.21 -2.59 -42.81
N ALA A 252 1.30 -3.48 -42.40
CA ALA A 252 -0.03 -3.15 -41.89
C ALA A 252 -0.01 -2.35 -40.57
N PHE A 253 1.11 -2.39 -39.83
CA PHE A 253 1.29 -1.63 -38.59
C PHE A 253 1.48 -0.13 -38.87
N ARG A 254 2.01 0.22 -40.06
CA ARG A 254 2.19 1.62 -40.48
C ARG A 254 0.88 2.31 -40.88
N THR A 255 -0.10 1.56 -41.37
CA THR A 255 -1.42 2.11 -41.76
C THR A 255 -2.35 2.39 -40.56
N HIS A 256 -2.16 1.71 -39.43
CA HIS A 256 -3.02 1.86 -38.24
C HIS A 256 -2.37 2.65 -37.08
N GLN A 257 -1.24 3.31 -37.30
CA GLN A 257 -0.49 4.00 -36.24
C GLN A 257 -1.33 5.01 -35.45
N ARG A 258 -2.23 5.73 -36.12
CA ARG A 258 -3.13 6.69 -35.45
C ARG A 258 -4.17 6.00 -34.57
N ALA A 259 -4.75 4.90 -35.04
CA ALA A 259 -5.73 4.13 -34.27
C ALA A 259 -5.08 3.47 -33.05
N ILE A 260 -3.88 2.93 -33.20
CA ILE A 260 -3.11 2.31 -32.10
C ILE A 260 -2.71 3.36 -31.05
N ARG A 261 -2.26 4.56 -31.48
CA ARG A 261 -1.93 5.66 -30.56
C ARG A 261 -3.16 6.17 -29.81
N ALA A 262 -4.28 6.35 -30.51
CA ALA A 262 -5.54 6.78 -29.90
C ALA A 262 -6.07 5.74 -28.90
N ALA A 263 -6.04 4.45 -29.24
CA ALA A 263 -6.43 3.37 -28.34
C ALA A 263 -5.57 3.32 -27.07
N GLY A 264 -4.25 3.49 -27.21
CA GLY A 264 -3.33 3.60 -26.06
C GLY A 264 -3.63 4.82 -25.19
N GLY A 265 -3.93 5.97 -25.80
CA GLY A 265 -4.34 7.19 -25.07
C GLY A 265 -5.65 7.02 -24.29
N VAL A 266 -6.69 6.45 -24.90
CA VAL A 266 -7.97 6.14 -24.24
C VAL A 266 -7.75 5.21 -23.05
N LEU A 267 -6.95 4.16 -23.24
CA LEU A 267 -6.67 3.18 -22.20
C LEU A 267 -5.87 3.77 -21.03
N MET A 268 -4.91 4.67 -21.31
CA MET A 268 -4.17 5.40 -20.29
C MET A 268 -5.05 6.35 -19.47
N VAL A 269 -5.97 7.08 -20.12
CA VAL A 269 -6.92 7.95 -19.41
C VAL A 269 -7.90 7.13 -18.59
N ALA A 270 -8.39 6.00 -19.12
CA ALA A 270 -9.26 5.08 -18.38
C ALA A 270 -8.54 4.51 -17.15
N LEU A 271 -7.25 4.16 -17.26
CA LEU A 271 -6.44 3.72 -16.13
C LEU A 271 -6.21 4.84 -15.10
N ALA A 272 -5.92 6.07 -15.53
CA ALA A 272 -5.79 7.22 -14.63
C ALA A 272 -7.07 7.46 -13.82
N LEU A 273 -8.24 7.39 -14.48
CA LEU A 273 -9.54 7.50 -13.83
C LEU A 273 -9.78 6.33 -12.87
N ALA A 274 -9.47 5.10 -13.27
CA ALA A 274 -9.59 3.93 -12.41
C ALA A 274 -8.72 4.05 -11.15
N LEU A 275 -7.50 4.57 -11.25
CA LEU A 275 -6.62 4.86 -10.11
C LEU A 275 -7.18 5.99 -9.23
N ALA A 276 -7.75 7.05 -9.82
CA ALA A 276 -8.33 8.16 -9.08
C ALA A 276 -9.56 7.75 -8.24
N PHE A 277 -10.36 6.80 -8.73
CA PHE A 277 -11.53 6.26 -8.02
C PHE A 277 -11.22 4.99 -7.18
N ASN A 278 -9.94 4.61 -7.04
CA ASN A 278 -9.50 3.36 -6.38
C ASN A 278 -10.17 2.08 -6.95
N LEU A 279 -10.64 2.14 -8.20
CA LEU A 279 -11.33 1.03 -8.87
C LEU A 279 -10.36 -0.13 -9.17
N THR A 280 -9.07 0.17 -9.33
CA THR A 280 -8.01 -0.83 -9.50
C THR A 280 -7.84 -1.71 -8.27
N ASP A 281 -8.03 -1.16 -7.07
CA ASP A 281 -7.92 -1.92 -5.81
C ASP A 281 -9.14 -2.83 -5.65
N ALA A 282 -10.31 -2.37 -6.05
CA ALA A 282 -11.52 -3.19 -6.12
C ALA A 282 -11.40 -4.33 -7.15
N ILE A 283 -10.79 -4.07 -8.32
CA ILE A 283 -10.57 -5.08 -9.36
C ILE A 283 -9.43 -6.06 -8.99
N GLN A 284 -8.37 -5.60 -8.32
CA GLN A 284 -7.31 -6.47 -7.80
C GLN A 284 -7.81 -7.38 -6.67
N ARG A 285 -8.75 -6.93 -5.83
CA ARG A 285 -9.46 -7.78 -4.86
C ARG A 285 -10.43 -8.76 -5.52
N ALA A 286 -10.92 -8.47 -6.73
CA ALA A 286 -11.85 -9.32 -7.46
C ALA A 286 -11.19 -10.31 -8.44
N LEU A 287 -9.90 -10.14 -8.76
CA LEU A 287 -9.14 -11.01 -9.65
C LEU A 287 -8.22 -11.93 -8.82
N PRO A 288 -8.39 -13.27 -8.86
CA PRO A 288 -7.53 -14.18 -8.11
C PRO A 288 -6.07 -14.02 -8.56
N GLY A 289 -5.24 -13.50 -7.65
CA GLY A 289 -3.83 -13.23 -7.92
C GLY A 289 -3.01 -14.51 -7.98
N TYR A 290 -2.41 -14.82 -9.13
CA TYR A 290 -1.48 -15.95 -9.29
C TYR A 290 -0.21 -15.82 -8.41
N THR A 291 0.06 -14.63 -7.86
CA THR A 291 1.17 -14.35 -6.93
C THR A 291 0.81 -14.55 -5.46
N GLU A 292 -0.49 -14.50 -5.12
CA GLU A 292 -0.94 -14.67 -3.73
C GLU A 292 -0.68 -16.07 -3.23
N GLN A 293 -0.74 -17.10 -4.08
CA GLN A 293 -0.42 -18.47 -3.68
C GLN A 293 1.06 -18.65 -3.30
N LEU A 294 1.98 -17.84 -3.87
CA LEU A 294 3.39 -17.85 -3.48
C LEU A 294 3.64 -17.03 -2.22
N GLN A 295 3.00 -15.86 -2.08
CA GLN A 295 3.06 -15.04 -0.87
C GLN A 295 2.38 -15.73 0.33
N ALA A 296 1.26 -16.42 0.10
CA ALA A 296 0.53 -17.20 1.09
C ALA A 296 1.30 -18.44 1.54
N ARG A 297 2.09 -19.10 0.69
CA ARG A 297 2.97 -20.20 1.13
C ARG A 297 4.13 -19.75 2.01
N VAL A 298 4.52 -18.48 1.91
CA VAL A 298 5.52 -17.86 2.79
C VAL A 298 4.86 -17.34 4.07
N ALA A 299 3.68 -16.71 3.97
CA ALA A 299 2.96 -16.14 5.12
C ALA A 299 2.18 -17.16 5.97
N ALA A 300 1.74 -18.28 5.40
CA ALA A 300 0.95 -19.32 6.07
C ALA A 300 1.76 -20.47 6.65
N ASN A 301 3.10 -20.39 6.63
CA ASN A 301 3.96 -21.41 7.21
C ASN A 301 4.20 -21.08 8.70
N GLU A 302 3.80 -21.96 9.61
CA GLU A 302 3.92 -21.76 11.07
C GLU A 302 5.36 -21.47 11.51
N THR A 303 6.33 -22.16 10.91
CA THR A 303 7.76 -21.92 11.15
C THR A 303 8.19 -20.52 10.70
N VAL A 304 7.51 -19.94 9.70
CA VAL A 304 7.77 -18.59 9.21
C VAL A 304 7.04 -17.56 10.06
N ARG A 305 5.87 -17.82 10.65
CA ARG A 305 5.27 -16.92 11.67
C ARG A 305 6.08 -16.88 12.96
N GLU A 306 6.63 -18.02 13.37
CA GLU A 306 7.54 -18.14 14.52
C GLU A 306 8.90 -17.49 14.24
N GLN A 307 9.37 -17.50 12.97
CA GLN A 307 10.58 -16.79 12.52
C GLN A 307 10.35 -15.33 12.05
N LEU A 308 9.11 -14.91 11.79
CA LEU A 308 8.72 -13.55 11.40
C LEU A 308 8.34 -12.67 12.60
N ASP A 309 8.45 -13.19 13.83
CA ASP A 309 8.47 -12.45 15.09
C ASP A 309 7.64 -11.15 15.07
N LEU A 310 6.32 -11.29 14.91
CA LEU A 310 5.36 -10.19 15.09
C LEU A 310 5.40 -9.61 16.52
N GLY A 311 6.14 -10.27 17.43
CA GLY A 311 6.52 -9.78 18.74
C GLY A 311 7.83 -8.99 18.76
N GLY A 312 8.22 -8.41 17.64
CA GLY A 312 9.31 -7.44 17.54
C GLY A 312 10.71 -8.05 17.45
N LEU A 313 11.42 -7.68 16.39
CA LEU A 313 12.85 -7.93 16.25
C LEU A 313 13.61 -7.47 17.50
N VAL A 314 14.45 -8.34 18.04
CA VAL A 314 15.39 -7.95 19.11
C VAL A 314 16.41 -6.97 18.54
N THR A 315 16.39 -5.75 19.05
CA THR A 315 17.33 -4.67 18.74
C THR A 315 18.12 -4.32 19.99
N ASP A 316 19.17 -3.50 19.85
CA ASP A 316 19.93 -3.04 21.01
C ASP A 316 19.07 -2.16 21.95
N GLU A 317 18.02 -1.53 21.44
CA GLU A 317 17.11 -0.67 22.19
C GLU A 317 16.11 -1.43 23.07
N ASN A 318 15.68 -2.63 22.65
CA ASN A 318 14.59 -3.37 23.30
C ASN A 318 15.00 -4.76 23.83
N ARG A 319 16.30 -5.09 23.82
CA ARG A 319 16.81 -6.39 24.29
C ARG A 319 16.49 -6.64 25.76
N GLN A 320 16.58 -5.60 26.59
CA GLN A 320 16.39 -5.71 28.04
C GLN A 320 14.91 -5.85 28.45
N LEU A 321 13.96 -5.63 27.54
CA LEU A 321 12.54 -5.93 27.80
C LEU A 321 12.29 -7.39 28.19
N ALA A 322 13.17 -8.30 27.76
CA ALA A 322 13.08 -9.72 28.11
C ALA A 322 13.46 -10.01 29.57
N GLU A 323 14.01 -9.03 30.30
CA GLU A 323 14.36 -9.14 31.71
C GLU A 323 13.14 -8.94 32.62
N CYS A 324 12.10 -8.26 32.12
CA CYS A 324 10.82 -8.13 32.79
C CYS A 324 10.01 -9.42 32.71
N SER A 325 9.39 -9.81 33.82
CA SER A 325 8.33 -10.80 33.85
C SER A 325 6.97 -10.16 33.56
N ASN A 326 6.04 -10.93 32.98
CA ASN A 326 4.70 -10.43 32.72
C ASN A 326 3.92 -10.31 34.03
N ASN A 327 3.32 -9.13 34.28
CA ASN A 327 2.54 -8.83 35.49
C ASN A 327 3.34 -9.03 36.79
N SER A 328 4.58 -8.51 36.83
CA SER A 328 5.38 -8.56 38.05
C SER A 328 4.72 -7.79 39.19
N ALA A 329 4.87 -8.34 40.41
CA ALA A 329 4.35 -7.75 41.64
C ALA A 329 5.25 -6.67 42.24
N GLU A 330 6.49 -6.61 41.76
CA GLU A 330 7.54 -5.74 42.25
C GLU A 330 8.13 -4.97 41.06
N LEU A 331 8.77 -3.83 41.33
CA LEU A 331 9.46 -3.07 40.30
C LEU A 331 10.69 -3.85 39.80
N GLU A 332 10.70 -4.15 38.52
CA GLU A 332 11.85 -4.74 37.83
C GLU A 332 12.67 -3.64 37.13
N ASP A 333 13.81 -3.97 36.53
CA ASP A 333 14.57 -3.04 35.68
C ASP A 333 14.81 -3.72 34.34
N CYS A 334 14.16 -3.19 33.31
CA CYS A 334 14.06 -3.82 31.99
C CYS A 334 14.66 -2.91 30.91
N GLY A 335 15.53 -2.00 31.35
CA GLY A 335 16.24 -1.06 30.52
C GLY A 335 15.41 0.15 30.09
N PRO A 336 15.99 1.00 29.23
CA PRO A 336 15.37 2.24 28.80
C PRO A 336 14.14 1.95 27.94
N ALA A 337 13.10 2.75 28.10
CA ALA A 337 11.92 2.69 27.26
C ALA A 337 12.29 2.97 25.78
N PRO A 338 11.94 2.07 24.83
CA PRO A 338 12.12 2.33 23.42
C PRO A 338 11.37 3.59 22.95
N ALA A 339 11.88 4.30 21.95
CA ALA A 339 11.21 5.50 21.45
C ALA A 339 9.86 5.17 20.77
N ILE A 340 8.83 5.95 21.10
CA ILE A 340 7.56 6.00 20.36
C ILE A 340 7.86 6.52 18.95
N ARG A 341 7.58 5.72 17.93
CA ARG A 341 8.02 5.98 16.55
C ARG A 341 6.99 5.56 15.53
N GLY A 342 7.08 6.15 14.34
CA GLY A 342 6.22 5.80 13.21
C GLY A 342 4.74 6.08 13.48
N ILE A 343 4.45 7.05 14.35
CA ILE A 343 3.09 7.49 14.66
C ILE A 343 2.57 8.34 13.52
N ASP A 344 1.40 7.97 12.99
CA ASP A 344 0.77 8.68 11.88
C ASP A 344 0.14 10.00 12.33
N THR A 345 -0.53 9.98 13.47
CA THR A 345 -1.17 11.15 14.07
C THR A 345 -1.23 11.01 15.59
N TRP A 346 -1.18 12.15 16.25
CA TRP A 346 -1.42 12.27 17.69
C TRP A 346 -2.80 12.88 17.92
N LEU A 347 -3.55 12.28 18.84
CA LEU A 347 -4.85 12.75 19.30
C LEU A 347 -4.72 13.16 20.77
N ASN A 348 -5.60 14.06 21.22
CA ASN A 348 -5.60 14.57 22.60
C ASN A 348 -4.28 15.23 23.03
N THR A 349 -3.50 15.74 22.07
CA THR A 349 -2.31 16.57 22.34
C THR A 349 -2.52 18.00 21.83
N PRO A 350 -1.86 19.01 22.43
CA PRO A 350 -1.92 20.38 21.94
C PRO A 350 -1.50 20.43 20.46
N ASP A 351 -2.38 20.96 19.61
CA ASP A 351 -2.19 21.08 18.15
C ASP A 351 -1.81 19.77 17.43
N GLY A 352 -2.11 18.59 18.01
CA GLY A 352 -1.70 17.30 17.46
C GLY A 352 -0.18 17.08 17.49
N ALA A 353 0.54 17.78 18.38
CA ALA A 353 1.98 17.66 18.52
C ALA A 353 2.38 16.26 19.02
N PRO A 354 3.51 15.72 18.53
CA PRO A 354 4.06 14.46 19.03
C PRO A 354 4.58 14.59 20.45
N VAL A 355 4.48 13.50 21.22
CA VAL A 355 5.04 13.39 22.56
C VAL A 355 6.29 12.52 22.52
N ASP A 356 7.44 13.09 22.89
CA ASP A 356 8.70 12.35 23.05
C ASP A 356 8.86 11.91 24.51
N LEU A 357 9.22 10.65 24.73
CA LEU A 357 9.51 10.11 26.07
C LEU A 357 10.70 10.81 26.74
N ALA A 358 11.62 11.37 25.94
CA ALA A 358 12.74 12.16 26.48
C ALA A 358 12.26 13.44 27.18
N ASP A 359 11.17 14.06 26.70
CA ASP A 359 10.59 15.27 27.29
C ASP A 359 9.79 14.97 28.57
N LEU A 360 9.51 13.71 28.84
CA LEU A 360 8.78 13.24 30.02
C LEU A 360 9.69 12.77 31.16
N ARG A 361 11.01 12.97 31.06
CA ARG A 361 11.94 12.69 32.17
C ARG A 361 11.55 13.49 33.41
N GLY A 362 11.63 12.84 34.57
CA GLY A 362 11.11 13.35 35.84
C GLY A 362 9.65 12.98 36.13
N LYS A 363 8.93 12.38 35.17
CA LYS A 363 7.55 11.91 35.34
C LYS A 363 7.47 10.39 35.24
N VAL A 364 6.45 9.82 35.87
CA VAL A 364 6.10 8.40 35.67
C VAL A 364 5.24 8.32 34.42
N VAL A 365 5.54 7.39 33.51
CA VAL A 365 4.79 7.23 32.25
C VAL A 365 4.19 5.84 32.16
N LEU A 366 2.89 5.77 31.85
CA LEU A 366 2.20 4.53 31.51
C LEU A 366 1.90 4.53 30.02
N LEU A 367 2.47 3.56 29.28
CA LEU A 367 2.07 3.31 27.90
C LEU A 367 1.00 2.23 27.88
N ASP A 368 -0.16 2.56 27.32
CA ASP A 368 -1.30 1.66 27.17
C ASP A 368 -1.48 1.30 25.69
N PHE A 369 -1.21 0.06 25.32
CA PHE A 369 -1.46 -0.46 23.97
C PHE A 369 -2.89 -0.97 23.87
N TRP A 370 -3.69 -0.33 23.02
CA TRP A 370 -5.12 -0.61 22.93
C TRP A 370 -5.64 -0.56 21.48
N ALA A 371 -6.83 -1.13 21.29
CA ALA A 371 -7.62 -1.03 20.07
C ALA A 371 -9.09 -0.82 20.47
N TYR A 372 -9.79 0.11 19.82
CA TYR A 372 -11.11 0.53 20.31
C TYR A 372 -12.19 -0.56 20.18
N SER A 373 -12.04 -1.50 19.24
CA SER A 373 -13.00 -2.59 19.07
C SER A 373 -12.71 -3.82 19.93
N CYS A 374 -11.56 -3.86 20.62
CA CYS A 374 -11.16 -4.96 21.49
C CYS A 374 -11.88 -4.89 22.85
N ILE A 375 -12.66 -5.91 23.20
CA ILE A 375 -13.44 -5.91 24.45
C ILE A 375 -12.55 -5.87 25.70
N ASN A 376 -11.41 -6.56 25.68
CA ASN A 376 -10.47 -6.57 26.80
C ASN A 376 -9.91 -5.16 27.04
N CYS A 377 -9.65 -4.41 25.95
CA CYS A 377 -9.26 -3.01 26.05
C CYS A 377 -10.40 -2.15 26.62
N GLN A 378 -11.64 -2.36 26.16
CA GLN A 378 -12.80 -1.59 26.66
C GLN A 378 -13.03 -1.79 28.17
N ARG A 379 -12.75 -2.98 28.72
CA ARG A 379 -12.79 -3.23 30.18
C ARG A 379 -11.58 -2.69 30.93
N SER A 380 -10.39 -2.68 30.31
CA SER A 380 -9.16 -2.12 30.90
C SER A 380 -9.15 -0.59 30.95
N VAL A 381 -9.65 0.08 29.91
CA VAL A 381 -9.57 1.54 29.75
C VAL A 381 -10.17 2.32 30.95
N PRO A 382 -11.32 1.95 31.55
CA PRO A 382 -11.82 2.59 32.76
C PRO A 382 -10.81 2.67 33.91
N HIS A 383 -10.00 1.62 34.12
CA HIS A 383 -8.94 1.63 35.13
C HIS A 383 -7.82 2.61 34.76
N VAL A 384 -7.40 2.61 33.48
CA VAL A 384 -6.36 3.51 32.96
C VAL A 384 -6.79 4.97 33.06
N THR A 385 -8.02 5.29 32.66
CA THR A 385 -8.60 6.63 32.77
C THR A 385 -8.69 7.07 34.23
N ALA A 386 -9.12 6.19 35.14
CA ALA A 386 -9.17 6.51 36.57
C ALA A 386 -7.77 6.79 37.15
N TRP A 387 -6.73 6.07 36.72
CA TRP A 387 -5.36 6.36 37.14
C TRP A 387 -4.84 7.69 36.58
N GLU A 388 -5.12 8.00 35.32
CA GLU A 388 -4.74 9.29 34.75
C GLU A 388 -5.40 10.43 35.53
N GLU A 389 -6.71 10.36 35.74
CA GLU A 389 -7.44 11.38 36.48
C GLU A 389 -6.94 11.54 37.92
N ALA A 390 -6.63 10.42 38.59
CA ALA A 390 -6.20 10.42 39.99
C ALA A 390 -4.76 10.91 40.18
N TYR A 391 -3.86 10.65 39.22
CA TYR A 391 -2.41 10.81 39.43
C TYR A 391 -1.73 11.78 38.45
N ARG A 392 -2.46 12.39 37.50
CA ARG A 392 -1.85 13.35 36.54
C ARG A 392 -1.14 14.52 37.21
N ASP A 393 -1.75 15.06 38.27
CA ASP A 393 -1.22 16.21 39.00
C ASP A 393 -0.07 15.82 39.94
N ASP A 394 0.03 14.52 40.27
CA ASP A 394 1.09 13.92 41.08
C ASP A 394 2.31 13.49 40.24
N GLY A 395 2.24 13.62 38.91
CA GLY A 395 3.35 13.34 38.00
C GLY A 395 3.19 12.10 37.11
N LEU A 396 2.02 11.48 37.05
CA LEU A 396 1.72 10.41 36.08
C LEU A 396 1.39 11.01 34.71
N VAL A 397 1.90 10.40 33.65
CA VAL A 397 1.50 10.67 32.26
C VAL A 397 1.07 9.36 31.61
N VAL A 398 -0.15 9.30 31.12
CA VAL A 398 -0.63 8.16 30.33
C VAL A 398 -0.54 8.49 28.84
N ILE A 399 -0.04 7.56 28.03
CA ILE A 399 -0.08 7.65 26.57
C ILE A 399 -0.72 6.36 26.04
N GLY A 400 -1.86 6.50 25.37
CA GLY A 400 -2.52 5.39 24.68
C GLY A 400 -1.89 5.16 23.31
N VAL A 401 -1.16 4.08 23.11
CA VAL A 401 -0.69 3.65 21.79
C VAL A 401 -1.80 2.84 21.12
N HIS A 402 -2.56 3.51 20.25
CA HIS A 402 -3.60 2.84 19.48
C HIS A 402 -2.96 2.08 18.31
N THR A 403 -2.82 0.77 18.46
CA THR A 403 -2.33 -0.10 17.39
C THR A 403 -3.52 -0.90 16.84
N PRO A 404 -3.87 -0.74 15.56
CA PRO A 404 -5.09 -1.34 14.99
C PRO A 404 -4.99 -2.87 14.95
N GLU A 405 -6.06 -3.57 15.29
CA GLU A 405 -6.25 -4.99 15.02
C GLU A 405 -6.87 -5.22 13.63
N TYR A 406 -7.78 -4.34 13.21
CA TYR A 406 -8.48 -4.39 11.93
C TYR A 406 -8.13 -3.20 11.03
N ALA A 407 -8.34 -3.36 9.72
CA ALA A 407 -8.04 -2.30 8.75
C ALA A 407 -8.89 -1.04 8.99
N PHE A 408 -10.12 -1.19 9.47
CA PHE A 408 -11.00 -0.06 9.76
C PHE A 408 -10.53 0.77 10.97
N GLU A 409 -9.68 0.22 11.84
CA GLU A 409 -9.13 0.92 13.00
C GLU A 409 -7.95 1.83 12.62
N ARG A 410 -7.47 1.73 11.36
CA ARG A 410 -6.47 2.67 10.82
C ARG A 410 -7.06 4.04 10.48
N GLU A 411 -8.38 4.13 10.40
CA GLU A 411 -9.08 5.35 10.06
C GLU A 411 -9.18 6.25 11.30
N THR A 412 -8.53 7.41 11.26
CA THR A 412 -8.42 8.32 12.42
C THR A 412 -9.77 8.73 13.00
N ARG A 413 -10.79 8.98 12.16
CA ARG A 413 -12.14 9.33 12.67
C ARG A 413 -12.75 8.22 13.52
N ASN A 414 -12.48 6.95 13.21
CA ASN A 414 -13.01 5.83 13.97
C ASN A 414 -12.31 5.72 15.33
N VAL A 415 -11.00 6.00 15.36
CA VAL A 415 -10.20 6.06 16.59
C VAL A 415 -10.67 7.20 17.49
N VAL A 416 -10.94 8.39 16.93
CA VAL A 416 -11.49 9.54 17.68
C VAL A 416 -12.85 9.18 18.30
N ASP A 417 -13.77 8.66 17.50
CA ASP A 417 -15.10 8.23 17.95
C ASP A 417 -15.03 7.10 19.00
N GLY A 418 -14.08 6.16 18.85
CA GLY A 418 -13.79 5.14 19.85
C GLY A 418 -13.23 5.69 21.16
N ALA A 419 -12.24 6.59 21.09
CA ALA A 419 -11.64 7.24 22.24
C ALA A 419 -12.67 8.07 23.02
N GLU A 420 -13.51 8.82 22.32
CA GLU A 420 -14.61 9.59 22.92
C GLU A 420 -15.61 8.70 23.67
N ARG A 421 -16.05 7.59 23.05
CA ARG A 421 -16.96 6.63 23.71
C ARG A 421 -16.37 5.99 24.96
N LEU A 422 -15.07 5.77 24.98
CA LEU A 422 -14.36 5.16 26.10
C LEU A 422 -13.89 6.19 27.14
N GLY A 423 -14.16 7.49 26.93
CA GLY A 423 -13.75 8.56 27.85
C GLY A 423 -12.24 8.80 27.87
N ILE A 424 -11.52 8.43 26.81
CA ILE A 424 -10.07 8.62 26.73
C ILE A 424 -9.76 10.08 26.43
N THR A 425 -9.19 10.78 27.41
CA THR A 425 -8.79 12.19 27.31
C THR A 425 -7.28 12.40 27.32
N TYR A 426 -6.51 11.38 27.70
CA TYR A 426 -5.05 11.39 27.64
C TYR A 426 -4.52 11.28 26.20
N PRO A 427 -3.25 11.67 25.96
CA PRO A 427 -2.62 11.58 24.64
C PRO A 427 -2.75 10.20 23.99
N VAL A 428 -3.13 10.16 22.72
CA VAL A 428 -3.22 8.93 21.93
C VAL A 428 -2.29 9.00 20.74
N ALA A 429 -1.40 8.02 20.62
CA ALA A 429 -0.50 7.82 19.50
C ALA A 429 -1.08 6.76 18.54
N GLN A 430 -1.50 7.16 17.34
CA GLN A 430 -2.03 6.22 16.36
C GLN A 430 -0.91 5.52 15.59
N ASP A 431 -0.66 4.24 15.89
CA ASP A 431 0.44 3.43 15.35
C ASP A 431 -0.04 2.48 14.23
N ASN A 432 -0.47 3.02 13.08
CA ASN A 432 -1.08 2.21 12.02
C ASN A 432 -0.09 1.26 11.34
N ALA A 433 1.21 1.57 11.45
CA ALA A 433 2.30 0.80 10.88
C ALA A 433 2.91 -0.24 11.85
N TYR A 434 2.39 -0.36 13.07
CA TYR A 434 2.93 -1.23 14.14
C TYR A 434 4.39 -0.91 14.48
N ALA A 435 4.85 0.31 14.24
CA ALA A 435 6.24 0.68 14.41
C ALA A 435 6.60 0.76 15.90
N THR A 436 5.71 1.32 16.72
CA THR A 436 5.87 1.35 18.19
C THR A 436 5.52 0.00 18.80
N TRP A 437 4.48 -0.68 18.32
CA TRP A 437 4.16 -2.06 18.71
C TRP A 437 5.36 -3.01 18.57
N THR A 438 6.02 -2.98 17.40
CA THR A 438 7.19 -3.80 17.11
C THR A 438 8.39 -3.37 17.96
N ALA A 439 8.56 -2.06 18.20
CA ALA A 439 9.61 -1.53 19.06
C ALA A 439 9.56 -2.09 20.48
N TYR A 440 8.37 -2.11 21.04
CA TYR A 440 8.07 -2.59 22.38
C TYR A 440 7.95 -4.11 22.47
N ARG A 441 8.14 -4.83 21.35
CA ARG A 441 8.01 -6.28 21.29
C ARG A 441 6.65 -6.77 21.79
N ASN A 442 5.63 -5.93 21.62
CA ASN A 442 4.30 -6.21 22.14
C ASN A 442 3.62 -7.33 21.33
N ARG A 443 2.71 -8.06 21.98
CA ARG A 443 2.02 -9.21 21.40
C ARG A 443 0.53 -9.27 21.70
N TYR A 444 0.04 -8.42 22.60
CA TYR A 444 -1.31 -8.52 23.15
C TYR A 444 -2.01 -7.16 23.24
N TRP A 445 -3.33 -7.23 23.23
CA TRP A 445 -4.24 -6.13 23.54
C TRP A 445 -5.12 -6.56 24.73
N PRO A 446 -5.23 -5.75 25.81
CA PRO A 446 -4.38 -4.59 26.11
C PRO A 446 -2.95 -5.00 26.50
N ALA A 447 -2.03 -4.04 26.54
CA ALA A 447 -0.74 -4.21 27.20
C ALA A 447 -0.23 -2.89 27.77
N HIS A 448 0.30 -2.93 28.98
CA HIS A 448 0.82 -1.77 29.70
C HIS A 448 2.34 -1.88 29.91
N TYR A 449 3.04 -0.77 29.71
CA TYR A 449 4.46 -0.62 30.04
C TYR A 449 4.61 0.57 30.99
N LEU A 450 5.02 0.29 32.22
CA LEU A 450 5.23 1.30 33.25
C LEU A 450 6.68 1.76 33.25
N ILE A 451 6.88 3.07 33.12
CA ILE A 451 8.17 3.72 32.94
C ILE A 451 8.39 4.70 34.11
N ASP A 452 9.56 4.66 34.73
CA ASP A 452 9.92 5.58 35.81
C ASP A 452 10.40 6.96 35.33
N ALA A 453 10.70 7.84 36.28
CA ALA A 453 11.20 9.19 36.05
C ALA A 453 12.54 9.25 35.27
N ASP A 454 13.36 8.21 35.34
CA ASP A 454 14.61 8.09 34.60
C ASP A 454 14.40 7.52 33.18
N GLY A 455 13.17 7.12 32.88
CA GLY A 455 12.74 6.55 31.61
C GLY A 455 13.11 5.08 31.44
N GLN A 456 13.28 4.34 32.54
CA GLN A 456 13.46 2.89 32.52
C GLN A 456 12.10 2.21 32.65
N ILE A 457 11.91 1.09 31.94
CA ILE A 457 10.72 0.25 32.10
C ILE A 457 10.86 -0.57 33.37
N ARG A 458 9.86 -0.45 34.24
CA ARG A 458 9.85 -1.06 35.58
C ARG A 458 8.77 -2.14 35.75
N GLN A 459 7.82 -2.19 34.83
CA GLN A 459 6.81 -3.26 34.78
C GLN A 459 6.32 -3.43 33.34
N VAL A 460 6.07 -4.68 32.96
CA VAL A 460 5.35 -5.06 31.74
C VAL A 460 4.11 -5.86 32.13
N SER A 461 2.95 -5.44 31.65
CA SER A 461 1.66 -6.08 31.93
C SER A 461 0.93 -6.34 30.61
N GLN A 462 1.01 -7.57 30.11
CA GLN A 462 0.38 -8.01 28.86
C GLN A 462 -0.89 -8.79 29.16
N GLY A 463 -1.98 -8.41 28.49
CA GLY A 463 -3.31 -8.95 28.72
C GLY A 463 -4.10 -8.12 29.74
N GLU A 464 -5.36 -8.52 29.91
CA GLU A 464 -6.31 -7.88 30.83
C GLU A 464 -6.06 -8.30 32.29
N GLY A 465 -6.35 -7.40 33.23
CA GLY A 465 -6.26 -7.64 34.67
C GLY A 465 -4.99 -7.06 35.32
N GLY A 466 -4.74 -7.46 36.58
CA GLY A 466 -3.57 -6.98 37.33
C GLY A 466 -3.65 -5.52 37.80
N TYR A 467 -4.83 -4.89 37.71
CA TYR A 467 -5.00 -3.45 37.92
C TYR A 467 -4.52 -2.97 39.30
N ALA A 468 -4.89 -3.66 40.38
CA ALA A 468 -4.48 -3.29 41.74
C ALA A 468 -2.96 -3.37 41.95
N GLN A 469 -2.30 -4.27 41.22
CA GLN A 469 -0.85 -4.46 41.27
C GLN A 469 -0.15 -3.35 40.50
N THR A 470 -0.56 -3.09 39.26
CA THR A 470 -0.06 -1.97 38.44
C THR A 470 -0.26 -0.62 39.15
N GLU A 471 -1.41 -0.36 39.76
CA GLU A 471 -1.64 0.86 40.54
C GLU A 471 -0.69 0.97 41.75
N THR A 472 -0.38 -0.15 42.41
CA THR A 472 0.60 -0.16 43.51
C THR A 472 1.96 0.33 43.04
N LEU A 473 2.41 -0.18 41.89
CA LEU A 473 3.70 0.17 41.31
C LEU A 473 3.72 1.60 40.74
N ILE A 474 2.61 2.08 40.17
CA ILE A 474 2.44 3.50 39.79
C ILE A 474 2.68 4.40 41.01
N ARG A 475 1.98 4.12 42.11
CA ARG A 475 2.10 4.94 43.35
C ARG A 475 3.49 4.87 43.96
N GLU A 476 4.14 3.71 43.90
CA GLU A 476 5.52 3.55 44.33
C GLU A 476 6.48 4.41 43.50
N LEU A 477 6.38 4.36 42.17
CA LEU A 477 7.21 5.19 41.29
C LEU A 477 6.95 6.68 41.44
N LEU A 478 5.70 7.10 41.67
CA LEU A 478 5.38 8.51 41.93
C LEU A 478 6.05 8.99 43.22
N THR A 479 6.03 8.17 44.28
CA THR A 479 6.69 8.47 45.55
C THR A 479 8.22 8.47 45.42
N GLN A 480 8.78 7.61 44.56
CA GLN A 480 10.21 7.62 44.25
C GLN A 480 10.62 8.86 43.46
N ALA A 481 9.78 9.32 42.52
CA ALA A 481 10.02 10.52 41.71
C ALA A 481 9.90 11.82 42.52
N ASP A 482 8.89 11.92 43.39
CA ASP A 482 8.73 13.01 44.34
C ASP A 482 8.45 12.48 45.76
N PRO A 483 9.48 12.39 46.62
CA PRO A 483 9.32 11.93 48.01
C PRO A 483 8.38 12.80 48.88
N GLY A 484 8.02 14.00 48.42
CA GLY A 484 7.09 14.90 49.10
C GLY A 484 5.62 14.77 48.64
N VAL A 485 5.35 13.97 47.60
CA VAL A 485 4.01 13.83 47.03
C VAL A 485 3.05 13.20 48.05
N THR A 486 1.83 13.72 48.11
CA THR A 486 0.76 13.18 48.96
C THR A 486 -0.33 12.60 48.08
N LEU A 487 -0.20 11.31 47.76
CA LEU A 487 -1.14 10.62 46.89
C LEU A 487 -2.50 10.45 47.57
N GLY A 488 -3.58 10.67 46.81
CA GLY A 488 -4.94 10.42 47.23
C GLY A 488 -5.23 8.93 47.55
N ALA A 489 -6.50 8.63 47.83
CA ALA A 489 -6.96 7.24 47.95
C ALA A 489 -6.76 6.49 46.62
N ARG A 490 -6.63 5.17 46.69
CA ARG A 490 -6.59 4.32 45.50
C ARG A 490 -7.89 4.45 44.71
N THR A 491 -7.78 4.36 43.39
CA THR A 491 -8.92 4.32 42.47
C THR A 491 -9.86 3.17 42.84
N GLN A 492 -11.17 3.39 42.68
CA GLN A 492 -12.22 2.43 43.00
C GLN A 492 -12.98 2.10 41.73
N VAL A 493 -12.33 1.32 40.86
CA VAL A 493 -12.94 0.78 39.65
C VAL A 493 -13.09 -0.73 39.86
N ASP A 494 -14.30 -1.24 39.68
CA ASP A 494 -14.58 -2.67 39.82
C ASP A 494 -13.80 -3.46 38.77
N ASP A 495 -13.04 -4.46 39.22
CA ASP A 495 -12.32 -5.36 38.32
C ASP A 495 -13.32 -6.36 37.72
N THR A 496 -13.64 -6.13 36.44
CA THR A 496 -14.56 -6.96 35.65
C THR A 496 -13.82 -7.96 34.76
N THR A 497 -12.54 -8.23 35.03
CA THR A 497 -11.76 -9.21 34.27
C THR A 497 -12.40 -10.59 34.41
N PRO A 498 -12.66 -11.30 33.30
CA PRO A 498 -13.24 -12.64 33.35
C PRO A 498 -12.29 -13.61 34.08
N VAL A 499 -12.75 -14.19 35.19
CA VAL A 499 -11.97 -15.16 36.00
C VAL A 499 -12.28 -16.62 35.67
N ALA A 500 -13.36 -16.85 34.93
CA ALA A 500 -13.77 -18.17 34.49
C ALA A 500 -13.20 -18.50 33.11
N ASP A 501 -13.07 -19.79 32.81
CA ASP A 501 -12.82 -20.25 31.44
C ASP A 501 -13.99 -19.78 30.57
N VAL A 502 -13.69 -19.00 29.53
CA VAL A 502 -14.66 -18.43 28.59
C VAL A 502 -14.23 -18.76 27.17
N THR A 503 -15.19 -18.70 26.25
CA THR A 503 -14.93 -18.93 24.82
C THR A 503 -13.81 -18.03 24.32
N GLN A 504 -12.83 -18.60 23.61
CA GLN A 504 -11.78 -17.81 22.99
C GLN A 504 -12.38 -16.88 21.92
N GLU A 505 -11.78 -15.70 21.74
CA GLU A 505 -12.16 -14.79 20.66
C GLU A 505 -12.24 -15.53 19.31
N THR A 506 -13.39 -15.33 18.65
CA THR A 506 -13.80 -16.08 17.49
C THR A 506 -13.68 -15.22 16.24
N PHE A 507 -12.56 -15.30 15.54
CA PHE A 507 -12.30 -14.52 14.34
C PHE A 507 -12.94 -15.14 13.09
N LEU A 508 -13.58 -14.31 12.26
CA LEU A 508 -14.06 -14.69 10.93
C LEU A 508 -13.09 -14.30 9.80
N SER A 509 -11.92 -13.72 10.11
CA SER A 509 -10.86 -13.56 9.12
C SER A 509 -10.34 -14.93 8.68
N VAL A 510 -10.23 -15.15 7.37
CA VAL A 510 -9.70 -16.40 6.79
C VAL A 510 -8.32 -16.77 7.32
N SER A 511 -7.51 -15.79 7.73
CA SER A 511 -6.13 -15.96 8.21
C SER A 511 -5.95 -16.07 9.73
N LYS A 512 -6.98 -15.69 10.51
CA LYS A 512 -6.99 -15.72 11.98
C LYS A 512 -8.00 -16.74 12.54
N LYS A 513 -8.87 -17.33 11.71
CA LYS A 513 -9.89 -18.28 12.17
C LYS A 513 -9.28 -19.41 13.01
N SER A 514 -9.83 -19.62 14.20
CA SER A 514 -9.40 -20.65 15.16
C SER A 514 -10.49 -21.69 15.39
N ASN A 515 -11.73 -21.25 15.52
CA ASN A 515 -12.87 -22.07 15.96
C ASN A 515 -14.10 -21.95 15.03
N VAL A 516 -13.85 -21.88 13.72
CA VAL A 516 -14.93 -21.95 12.72
C VAL A 516 -15.20 -23.40 12.36
N SER A 517 -16.44 -23.84 12.55
CA SER A 517 -16.90 -25.20 12.25
C SER A 517 -17.29 -25.34 10.77
N GLY A 518 -16.79 -26.40 10.13
CA GLY A 518 -17.03 -26.72 8.72
C GLY A 518 -15.99 -26.14 7.77
N GLU A 519 -16.25 -26.27 6.45
CA GLU A 519 -15.37 -25.69 5.44
C GLU A 519 -15.42 -24.16 5.50
N TYR A 520 -14.26 -23.50 5.44
CA TYR A 520 -14.15 -22.05 5.47
C TYR A 520 -13.05 -21.57 4.52
N ARG A 521 -13.45 -20.99 3.39
CA ARG A 521 -12.57 -20.52 2.32
C ARG A 521 -12.89 -19.08 1.94
N GLU A 522 -11.85 -18.36 1.52
CA GLU A 522 -11.97 -17.01 0.98
C GLU A 522 -12.90 -16.95 -0.24
N GLY A 523 -13.55 -15.80 -0.40
CA GLY A 523 -14.44 -15.49 -1.50
C GLY A 523 -15.90 -15.81 -1.19
N GLU A 524 -16.76 -15.65 -2.19
CA GLU A 524 -18.18 -15.93 -2.07
C GLU A 524 -18.43 -17.45 -2.04
N SER A 525 -19.17 -17.89 -1.03
CA SER A 525 -19.55 -19.28 -0.83
C SER A 525 -20.92 -19.37 -0.15
N THR A 526 -21.65 -20.44 -0.44
CA THR A 526 -22.87 -20.79 0.29
C THR A 526 -22.54 -21.88 1.30
N TYR A 527 -22.87 -21.64 2.56
CA TYR A 527 -22.61 -22.53 3.68
C TYR A 527 -23.90 -23.16 4.19
N THR A 528 -23.76 -24.30 4.86
CA THR A 528 -24.87 -24.98 5.54
C THR A 528 -24.49 -25.16 6.99
N LEU A 529 -25.39 -24.76 7.89
CA LEU A 529 -25.19 -24.96 9.32
C LEU A 529 -25.12 -26.46 9.61
N PRO A 530 -24.08 -26.95 10.30
CA PRO A 530 -24.01 -28.35 10.71
C PRO A 530 -25.13 -28.66 11.71
N GLU A 531 -25.65 -29.89 11.66
CA GLU A 531 -26.61 -30.39 12.65
C GLU A 531 -25.94 -30.58 14.02
N ASP A 532 -24.72 -31.13 14.01
CA ASP A 532 -23.90 -31.31 15.20
C ASP A 532 -22.70 -30.35 15.16
N GLN A 533 -22.83 -29.23 15.88
CA GLN A 533 -21.81 -28.19 15.98
C GLN A 533 -21.09 -28.32 17.32
N PRO A 534 -19.75 -28.40 17.40
CA PRO A 534 -19.04 -28.42 18.69
C PRO A 534 -19.31 -27.16 19.54
N ALA A 535 -19.17 -27.28 20.86
CA ALA A 535 -19.14 -26.09 21.73
C ALA A 535 -18.01 -25.14 21.30
N ASP A 536 -18.16 -23.85 21.63
CA ASP A 536 -17.12 -22.83 21.42
C ASP A 536 -16.69 -22.65 19.98
N THR A 537 -17.64 -22.85 19.07
CA THR A 537 -17.41 -22.68 17.64
C THR A 537 -18.49 -21.83 17.00
N VAL A 538 -18.12 -21.22 15.88
CA VAL A 538 -19.04 -20.52 14.98
C VAL A 538 -19.23 -21.30 13.69
N ALA A 539 -20.46 -21.35 13.18
CA ALA A 539 -20.79 -21.94 11.89
C ALA A 539 -21.58 -20.96 11.02
N LEU A 540 -21.30 -20.98 9.72
CA LEU A 540 -22.02 -20.16 8.75
C LEU A 540 -23.12 -20.94 8.05
N GLY A 541 -24.20 -20.25 7.69
CA GLY A 541 -25.25 -20.74 6.82
C GLY A 541 -25.69 -19.68 5.81
N GLY A 542 -26.14 -20.10 4.64
CA GLY A 542 -26.49 -19.19 3.55
C GLY A 542 -25.26 -18.61 2.87
N THR A 543 -25.44 -17.53 2.12
CA THR A 543 -24.39 -16.94 1.28
C THR A 543 -23.55 -15.94 2.07
N TRP A 544 -22.23 -16.13 2.06
CA TRP A 544 -21.26 -15.23 2.68
C TRP A 544 -20.09 -14.99 1.74
N THR A 545 -19.54 -13.79 1.77
CA THR A 545 -18.25 -13.46 1.16
C THR A 545 -17.23 -13.29 2.28
N THR A 546 -16.25 -14.18 2.37
CA THR A 546 -15.24 -14.14 3.44
C THR A 546 -13.91 -13.64 2.90
N ASP A 547 -13.18 -12.88 3.71
CA ASP A 547 -11.89 -12.31 3.36
C ASP A 547 -10.91 -12.32 4.55
N TYR A 548 -9.80 -11.60 4.42
CA TYR A 548 -8.78 -11.50 5.46
C TYR A 548 -9.17 -10.57 6.64
N GLN A 549 -10.36 -9.97 6.62
CA GLN A 549 -10.90 -9.13 7.70
C GLN A 549 -12.07 -9.82 8.42
N GLY A 550 -12.99 -10.46 7.68
CA GLY A 550 -14.18 -11.08 8.27
C GLY A 550 -15.10 -11.75 7.24
N ALA A 551 -16.37 -11.91 7.59
CA ALA A 551 -17.42 -12.47 6.74
C ALA A 551 -18.50 -11.44 6.44
N THR A 552 -18.71 -11.12 5.16
CA THR A 552 -19.75 -10.21 4.69
C THR A 552 -21.00 -10.98 4.28
N ALA A 553 -22.15 -10.55 4.81
CA ALA A 553 -23.45 -11.17 4.63
C ALA A 553 -23.99 -11.00 3.20
N GLY A 554 -24.45 -12.11 2.61
CA GLY A 554 -25.29 -12.16 1.42
C GLY A 554 -26.80 -12.08 1.74
N PRO A 555 -27.69 -12.41 0.79
CA PRO A 555 -29.14 -12.26 0.94
C PRO A 555 -29.80 -13.19 1.97
N ASP A 556 -29.22 -14.37 2.21
CA ASP A 556 -29.73 -15.43 3.07
C ASP A 556 -28.77 -15.78 4.23
N ALA A 557 -27.90 -14.83 4.56
CA ALA A 557 -26.83 -14.97 5.54
C ALA A 557 -27.36 -15.22 6.96
N ARG A 558 -26.96 -16.36 7.52
CA ARG A 558 -27.20 -16.76 8.90
C ARG A 558 -25.93 -17.32 9.52
N LEU A 559 -25.80 -17.21 10.82
CA LEU A 559 -24.64 -17.64 11.58
C LEU A 559 -25.11 -18.24 12.91
N ARG A 560 -24.46 -19.33 13.34
CA ARG A 560 -24.69 -19.93 14.65
C ARG A 560 -23.41 -19.95 15.44
N LEU A 561 -23.41 -19.31 16.60
CA LEU A 561 -22.34 -19.36 17.59
C LEU A 561 -22.79 -20.22 18.76
N ARG A 562 -22.01 -21.25 19.09
CA ARG A 562 -22.11 -21.94 20.39
C ARG A 562 -21.03 -21.37 21.29
N TYR A 563 -21.41 -20.90 22.47
CA TYR A 563 -20.51 -20.20 23.38
C TYR A 563 -20.70 -20.68 24.82
N HIS A 564 -19.67 -20.46 25.63
CA HIS A 564 -19.73 -20.36 27.08
C HIS A 564 -19.11 -19.02 27.51
N ALA A 565 -19.92 -18.12 28.07
CA ALA A 565 -19.49 -16.80 28.51
C ALA A 565 -20.58 -16.15 29.38
N GLU A 566 -20.22 -15.09 30.08
CA GLU A 566 -21.18 -14.21 30.78
C GLU A 566 -21.63 -13.09 29.83
N VAL A 567 -20.67 -12.52 29.09
CA VAL A 567 -20.91 -11.47 28.09
C VAL A 567 -20.54 -12.00 26.71
N VAL A 568 -21.40 -11.74 25.73
CA VAL A 568 -21.11 -12.01 24.31
C VAL A 568 -21.27 -10.72 23.52
N GLN A 569 -20.24 -10.35 22.78
CA GLN A 569 -20.30 -9.24 21.84
C GLN A 569 -19.92 -9.68 20.43
N VAL A 570 -20.41 -8.94 19.45
CA VAL A 570 -20.08 -9.13 18.04
C VAL A 570 -19.53 -7.85 17.46
N VAL A 571 -18.40 -7.94 16.75
CA VAL A 571 -17.81 -6.82 16.04
C VAL A 571 -18.40 -6.77 14.64
N LEU A 572 -19.16 -5.71 14.36
CA LEU A 572 -19.90 -5.53 13.11
C LEU A 572 -19.50 -4.24 12.41
N GLY A 573 -19.62 -4.24 11.08
CA GLY A 573 -19.49 -3.06 10.24
C GLY A 573 -20.39 -3.13 9.01
N GLY A 574 -20.37 -2.07 8.21
CA GLY A 574 -21.24 -1.94 7.04
C GLY A 574 -22.53 -1.19 7.37
N THR A 575 -23.60 -1.48 6.63
CA THR A 575 -24.91 -0.85 6.85
C THR A 575 -26.03 -1.87 6.65
N GLY A 576 -26.85 -2.05 7.68
CA GLY A 576 -27.98 -2.98 7.63
C GLY A 576 -28.48 -3.39 9.01
N ALA A 577 -29.55 -4.16 9.05
CA ALA A 577 -30.08 -4.73 10.28
C ALA A 577 -29.49 -6.12 10.55
N VAL A 578 -29.26 -6.42 11.82
CA VAL A 578 -28.88 -7.73 12.33
C VAL A 578 -29.88 -8.14 13.39
N THR A 579 -30.33 -9.38 13.35
CA THR A 579 -31.18 -9.97 14.39
C THR A 579 -30.44 -11.14 15.00
N ALA A 580 -30.20 -11.10 16.31
CA ALA A 580 -29.62 -12.20 17.06
C ALA A 580 -30.70 -12.81 17.95
N THR A 581 -30.87 -14.13 17.88
CA THR A 581 -31.74 -14.90 18.78
C THR A 581 -30.85 -15.69 19.72
N VAL A 582 -30.92 -15.39 21.01
CA VAL A 582 -30.11 -16.04 22.06
C VAL A 582 -30.92 -17.20 22.64
N ARG A 583 -30.28 -18.37 22.74
CA ARG A 583 -30.85 -19.58 23.32
C ARG A 583 -29.96 -20.08 24.45
N ASP A 584 -30.59 -20.61 25.49
CA ASP A 584 -29.89 -21.34 26.54
C ASP A 584 -29.41 -22.73 26.07
N GLU A 585 -28.76 -23.47 26.98
CA GLU A 585 -28.26 -24.83 26.73
C GLU A 585 -29.39 -25.82 26.37
N ASP A 586 -30.60 -25.61 26.91
CA ASP A 586 -31.80 -26.42 26.63
C ASP A 586 -32.46 -26.05 25.27
N GLY A 587 -31.96 -25.01 24.59
CA GLY A 587 -32.44 -24.53 23.29
C GLY A 587 -33.64 -23.58 23.36
N THR A 588 -34.05 -23.18 24.57
CA THR A 588 -35.12 -22.21 24.80
C THR A 588 -34.64 -20.81 24.44
N VAL A 589 -35.47 -20.04 23.74
CA VAL A 589 -35.14 -18.64 23.42
C VAL A 589 -35.23 -17.82 24.70
N VAL A 590 -34.11 -17.25 25.12
CA VAL A 590 -34.02 -16.40 26.32
C VAL A 590 -34.04 -14.91 25.95
N ASP A 591 -33.51 -14.55 24.78
CA ASP A 591 -33.52 -13.17 24.31
C ASP A 591 -33.53 -13.05 22.77
N ARG A 592 -33.94 -11.88 22.26
CA ARG A 592 -33.84 -11.50 20.87
C ARG A 592 -33.39 -10.04 20.76
N VAL A 593 -32.21 -9.85 20.18
CA VAL A 593 -31.59 -8.54 19.98
C VAL A 593 -31.73 -8.12 18.52
N GLU A 594 -32.25 -6.91 18.30
CA GLU A 594 -32.26 -6.25 16.99
C GLU A 594 -31.23 -5.12 16.97
N LEU A 595 -30.27 -5.21 16.08
CA LEU A 595 -29.18 -4.26 15.94
C LEU A 595 -29.29 -3.52 14.61
N ALA A 596 -29.26 -2.20 14.66
CA ALA A 596 -29.00 -1.36 13.50
C ALA A 596 -27.49 -1.18 13.36
N VAL A 597 -26.90 -1.74 12.31
CA VAL A 597 -25.50 -1.57 11.96
C VAL A 597 -25.37 -0.37 11.05
N ASP A 598 -24.70 0.67 11.53
CA ASP A 598 -24.35 1.87 10.80
C ASP A 598 -23.09 2.51 11.42
N GLY A 599 -22.53 3.51 10.72
CA GLY A 599 -21.36 4.25 11.19
C GLY A 599 -20.05 3.45 11.16
N SER A 600 -19.16 3.78 12.10
CA SER A 600 -17.85 3.14 12.27
C SER A 600 -18.01 1.70 12.76
N PRO A 601 -17.31 0.70 12.19
CA PRO A 601 -17.34 -0.66 12.72
C PRO A 601 -16.96 -0.69 14.21
N ARG A 602 -17.73 -1.42 15.01
CA ARG A 602 -17.61 -1.47 16.48
C ARG A 602 -18.18 -2.76 17.06
N ALA A 603 -17.95 -2.98 18.35
CA ALA A 603 -18.55 -4.07 19.10
C ALA A 603 -20.01 -3.75 19.49
N TYR A 604 -20.87 -4.75 19.43
CA TYR A 604 -22.28 -4.71 19.83
C TYR A 604 -22.54 -5.84 20.83
N ALA A 605 -23.15 -5.52 21.97
CA ALA A 605 -23.55 -6.52 22.96
C ALA A 605 -24.71 -7.38 22.45
N LEU A 606 -24.61 -8.68 22.66
CA LEU A 606 -25.63 -9.69 22.34
C LEU A 606 -26.15 -10.40 23.60
N VAL A 607 -25.27 -10.62 24.57
CA VAL A 607 -25.58 -11.29 25.85
C VAL A 607 -24.84 -10.53 26.95
N ASP A 608 -25.52 -10.35 28.07
CA ASP A 608 -25.03 -9.70 29.29
C ASP A 608 -25.74 -10.39 30.47
N ASP A 609 -25.19 -11.53 30.91
CA ASP A 609 -25.67 -12.33 32.03
C ASP A 609 -24.91 -11.98 33.33
N ASP A 610 -25.39 -12.44 34.50
CA ASP A 610 -24.69 -12.26 35.79
C ASP A 610 -23.67 -13.40 36.11
N SER A 611 -23.51 -14.36 35.18
CA SER A 611 -22.71 -15.57 35.39
C SER A 611 -22.39 -16.25 34.07
N VAL A 612 -21.21 -16.87 33.95
CA VAL A 612 -20.85 -17.70 32.79
C VAL A 612 -21.84 -18.84 32.56
N ARG A 613 -22.42 -18.90 31.35
CA ARG A 613 -23.35 -19.96 30.92
C ARG A 613 -23.05 -20.39 29.50
N SER A 614 -23.40 -21.65 29.20
CA SER A 614 -23.39 -22.15 27.83
C SER A 614 -24.68 -21.77 27.10
N GLY A 615 -24.55 -21.37 25.85
CA GLY A 615 -25.69 -20.94 25.04
C GLY A 615 -25.42 -20.99 23.54
N THR A 616 -26.43 -20.60 22.78
CA THR A 616 -26.35 -20.48 21.32
C THR A 616 -26.90 -19.14 20.87
N VAL A 617 -26.11 -18.41 20.08
CA VAL A 617 -26.58 -17.23 19.34
C VAL A 617 -26.84 -17.63 17.90
N GLU A 618 -28.07 -17.47 17.43
CA GLU A 618 -28.43 -17.56 16.01
C GLU A 618 -28.62 -16.14 15.45
N LEU A 619 -27.69 -15.73 14.58
CA LEU A 619 -27.63 -14.38 14.01
C LEU A 619 -28.04 -14.41 12.55
N THR A 620 -28.96 -13.53 12.15
CA THR A 620 -29.28 -13.23 10.75
C THR A 620 -28.87 -11.81 10.42
N ALA A 621 -28.14 -11.63 9.32
CA ALA A 621 -27.59 -10.34 8.93
C ALA A 621 -28.12 -9.94 7.55
N GLN A 622 -28.51 -8.67 7.39
CA GLN A 622 -28.84 -8.12 6.09
C GLN A 622 -27.60 -8.05 5.18
N SER A 623 -27.83 -8.15 3.87
CA SER A 623 -26.75 -8.14 2.90
C SER A 623 -25.94 -6.84 3.00
N GLY A 624 -24.61 -6.97 3.01
CA GLY A 624 -23.68 -5.85 3.15
C GLY A 624 -23.19 -5.58 4.58
N VAL A 625 -23.76 -6.24 5.60
CA VAL A 625 -23.19 -6.25 6.95
C VAL A 625 -21.98 -7.18 6.97
N GLN A 626 -20.87 -6.72 7.54
CA GLN A 626 -19.67 -7.51 7.76
C GLN A 626 -19.52 -7.86 9.25
N VAL A 627 -19.26 -9.14 9.53
CA VAL A 627 -18.98 -9.68 10.85
C VAL A 627 -17.49 -9.98 10.95
N PHE A 628 -16.80 -9.38 11.92
CA PHE A 628 -15.35 -9.49 12.08
C PHE A 628 -14.97 -10.59 13.08
N SER A 629 -15.47 -10.49 14.31
CA SER A 629 -15.27 -11.48 15.36
C SER A 629 -16.44 -11.51 16.37
N PHE A 630 -16.45 -12.54 17.20
CA PHE A 630 -17.17 -12.54 18.47
C PHE A 630 -16.16 -12.51 19.61
N THR A 631 -16.45 -11.66 20.60
CA THR A 631 -15.62 -11.46 21.78
C THR A 631 -16.44 -11.75 23.03
N PHE A 632 -15.75 -12.16 24.10
CA PHE A 632 -16.39 -12.72 25.28
C PHE A 632 -15.92 -12.02 26.56
N GLY A 633 -16.76 -12.10 27.59
CA GLY A 633 -16.49 -11.63 28.94
C GLY A 633 -17.08 -12.56 29.96
#